data_AF-A0A7Z2V525-F1
#
_entry.id   AF-A0A7Z2V525-F1
#
_cell.length_a   1.000
_cell.length_b   1.000
_cell.length_c   1.000
_cell.angle_alpha   90.00
_cell.angle_beta   90.00
_cell.angle_gamma   90.00
#
_symmetry.space_group_name_H-M   'P 1'
#
loop_
_entity.id
_entity.type
_entity.pdbx_description
1 polymer ?
#
loop_
_entity_poly.entity_id
_entity_poly.type
_entity_poly.pdbx_seq_one_letter_code
_entity_poly.pdbx_strand_id
1 'polypeptide(L)'
;MTNKTIFKIPDAPQETPKTEDLDIEFTNQKEKWLYDEIIKEAAYIENKIRSGEQLSKKERKIVRSQISNRLNLNDSYITHRRFPCVHQEIESQNARLEELYCTIQKVRNDKNHKKSLTQMTKADLISEVRRLQKQISDFDHELIALQVTKIIDSGLVSIQHRAGLNTLNQRLENEKLIRQIADLIEVRHALEEELSQEIDRRRMLEIELIKLRGKSQVSTLYPPEVD
;
A
#
# COMPACT_ATOMS: atom_id res chain seq x y z
N MET A 1 42.42 13.07 41.23
CA MET A 1 41.40 13.96 40.65
C MET A 1 40.77 13.24 39.47
N THR A 2 39.59 12.64 39.66
CA THR A 2 38.90 11.88 38.60
C THR A 2 37.53 12.52 38.36
N ASN A 3 37.41 13.17 37.20
CA ASN A 3 36.18 13.82 36.75
C ASN A 3 35.10 12.77 36.46
N LYS A 4 34.05 12.74 37.28
CA LYS A 4 32.80 12.06 36.98
C LYS A 4 31.99 12.94 36.03
N THR A 5 32.01 12.62 34.75
CA THR A 5 31.07 13.19 33.77
C THR A 5 29.70 12.56 34.03
N ILE A 6 28.84 13.31 34.72
CA ILE A 6 27.42 12.97 34.89
C ILE A 6 26.73 13.33 33.58
N PHE A 7 26.40 12.32 32.77
CA PHE A 7 25.48 12.48 31.65
C PHE A 7 24.09 12.80 32.22
N LYS A 8 23.72 14.08 32.19
CA LYS A 8 22.33 14.52 32.38
C LYS A 8 21.54 14.11 31.15
N ILE A 9 20.68 13.11 31.31
CA ILE A 9 19.62 12.83 30.33
C ILE A 9 18.67 14.03 30.39
N PRO A 10 18.42 14.74 29.27
CA PRO A 10 17.44 15.81 29.25
C PRO A 10 16.05 15.23 29.54
N ASP A 11 15.33 15.87 30.47
CA ASP A 11 13.95 15.52 30.78
C ASP A 11 13.15 15.50 29.48
N ALA A 12 12.59 14.32 29.16
CA ALA A 12 11.65 14.19 28.07
C ALA A 12 10.49 15.17 28.34
N PRO A 13 10.06 15.97 27.33
CA PRO A 13 8.91 16.83 27.51
C PRO A 13 7.72 15.95 27.92
N GLN A 14 7.14 16.24 29.08
CA GLN A 14 5.84 15.70 29.45
C GLN A 14 4.82 16.28 28.47
N GLU A 15 4.61 15.58 27.36
CA GLU A 15 3.42 15.78 26.55
C GLU A 15 2.22 15.40 27.41
N THR A 16 1.57 16.43 27.96
CA THR A 16 0.18 16.32 28.40
C THR A 16 -0.60 15.66 27.26
N PRO A 17 -1.44 14.65 27.52
CA PRO A 17 -2.28 14.10 26.48
C PRO A 17 -3.13 15.25 25.93
N LYS A 18 -2.91 15.59 24.66
CA LYS A 18 -3.82 16.45 23.91
C LYS A 18 -5.15 15.71 23.91
N THR A 19 -6.10 16.22 24.68
CA THR A 19 -7.50 15.87 24.55
C THR A 19 -7.85 16.19 23.10
N GLU A 20 -7.97 15.16 22.26
CA GLU A 20 -8.79 15.29 21.06
C GLU A 20 -10.20 15.55 21.60
N ASP A 21 -10.60 16.83 21.59
CA ASP A 21 -11.97 17.25 21.83
C ASP A 21 -12.82 16.65 20.71
N LEU A 22 -13.23 15.39 20.91
CA LEU A 22 -14.41 14.85 20.28
C LEU A 22 -15.56 15.73 20.79
N ASP A 23 -16.02 16.65 19.94
CA ASP A 23 -17.22 17.46 20.16
C ASP A 23 -18.44 16.53 20.27
N ILE A 24 -18.60 15.90 21.44
CA ILE A 24 -19.80 15.18 21.80
C ILE A 24 -20.81 16.25 22.19
N GLU A 25 -21.77 16.53 21.30
CA GLU A 25 -22.89 17.43 21.58
C GLU A 25 -23.77 16.83 22.68
N PHE A 26 -23.47 17.16 23.94
CA PHE A 26 -24.31 16.78 25.07
C PHE A 26 -25.59 17.62 25.06
N THR A 27 -26.72 16.96 24.79
CA THR A 27 -28.04 17.59 24.87
C THR A 27 -28.47 17.91 26.32
N ASN A 28 -27.77 17.36 27.32
CA ASN A 28 -28.13 17.45 28.74
C ASN A 28 -26.92 17.77 29.64
N GLN A 29 -27.02 18.84 30.43
CA GLN A 29 -25.99 19.26 31.40
C GLN A 29 -25.55 18.14 32.35
N LYS A 30 -26.50 17.29 32.78
CA LYS A 30 -26.21 16.16 33.69
C LYS A 30 -25.40 15.06 33.01
N GLU A 31 -25.60 14.88 31.70
CA GLU A 31 -24.84 13.91 30.92
C GLU A 31 -23.38 14.35 30.79
N LYS A 32 -23.15 15.65 30.58
CA LYS A 32 -21.81 16.23 30.61
C LYS A 32 -21.11 16.02 31.95
N TRP A 33 -21.79 16.27 33.08
CA TRP A 33 -21.22 16.03 34.40
C TRP A 33 -20.88 14.56 34.66
N LEU A 34 -21.73 13.64 34.19
CA LEU A 34 -21.46 12.21 34.27
C LEU A 34 -20.22 11.83 33.47
N TYR A 35 -20.11 12.36 32.24
CA TYR A 35 -18.96 12.12 31.37
C TYR A 35 -17.66 12.63 32.01
N ASP A 36 -17.65 13.88 32.48
CA ASP A 36 -16.47 14.47 33.14
C ASP A 36 -16.01 13.65 34.34
N GLU A 37 -16.95 13.13 35.14
CA GLU A 37 -16.63 12.31 36.32
C GLU A 37 -16.10 10.92 35.92
N ILE A 38 -16.60 10.34 34.83
CA ILE A 38 -16.08 9.08 34.26
C ILE A 38 -14.63 9.27 33.80
N ILE A 39 -14.34 10.35 33.09
CA ILE A 39 -12.98 10.64 32.60
C ILE A 39 -12.02 10.85 33.78
N LYS A 40 -12.44 11.58 34.83
CA LYS A 40 -11.65 11.74 36.05
C LYS A 40 -11.36 10.41 36.73
N GLU A 41 -12.37 9.55 36.87
CA GLU A 41 -12.18 8.24 37.49
C GLU A 41 -11.31 7.31 36.65
N ALA A 42 -11.47 7.34 35.33
CA ALA A 42 -10.61 6.61 34.40
C ALA A 42 -9.15 7.02 34.56
N ALA A 43 -8.87 8.33 34.62
CA ALA A 43 -7.53 8.87 34.83
C ALA A 43 -6.95 8.46 36.20
N TYR A 44 -7.77 8.46 37.26
CA TYR A 44 -7.36 8.02 38.58
C TYR A 44 -6.94 6.54 38.60
N ILE A 45 -7.76 5.65 38.01
CA ILE A 45 -7.46 4.22 37.93
C ILE A 45 -6.23 3.99 37.03
N GLU A 46 -6.15 4.69 35.89
CA GLU A 46 -5.00 4.62 34.99
C GLU A 46 -3.69 4.99 35.70
N ASN A 47 -3.70 6.04 36.51
CA ASN A 47 -2.52 6.44 37.29
C ASN A 47 -2.10 5.36 38.31
N LYS A 48 -3.04 4.68 38.97
CA LYS A 48 -2.73 3.55 39.86
C LYS A 48 -2.18 2.34 39.12
N ILE A 49 -2.70 2.06 37.93
CA ILE A 49 -2.19 0.99 37.07
C ILE A 49 -0.74 1.30 36.63
N ARG A 50 -0.47 2.55 36.24
CA ARG A 50 0.85 3.02 35.81
C ARG A 50 1.86 3.12 36.96
N SER A 51 1.44 3.56 38.15
CA SER A 51 2.27 3.54 39.36
C SER A 51 2.63 2.10 39.76
N GLY A 52 1.83 1.14 39.29
CA GLY A 52 2.11 -0.26 39.42
C GLY A 52 1.58 -0.88 40.71
N GLU A 53 0.55 -0.27 41.29
CA GLU A 53 -0.21 -0.85 42.40
C GLU A 53 -0.90 -2.16 41.97
N GLN A 54 -1.03 -3.10 42.91
CA GLN A 54 -1.75 -4.35 42.67
C GLN A 54 -3.24 -4.15 42.96
N LEU A 55 -3.98 -3.78 41.92
CA LEU A 55 -5.42 -3.55 41.99
C LEU A 55 -6.21 -4.85 41.78
N SER A 56 -7.21 -5.08 42.62
CA SER A 56 -8.20 -6.13 42.41
C SER A 56 -9.08 -5.84 41.18
N LYS A 57 -9.75 -6.87 40.65
CA LYS A 57 -10.64 -6.74 39.48
C LYS A 57 -11.75 -5.69 39.64
N LYS A 58 -12.16 -5.40 40.89
CA LYS A 58 -13.16 -4.36 41.18
C LYS A 58 -12.56 -2.95 41.15
N GLU A 59 -11.32 -2.80 41.59
CA GLU A 59 -10.62 -1.50 41.65
C GLU A 59 -10.09 -1.04 40.30
N ARG A 60 -9.96 -1.96 39.33
CA ARG A 60 -9.59 -1.65 37.94
C ARG A 60 -10.75 -1.13 37.09
N LYS A 61 -11.96 -1.10 37.65
CA LYS A 61 -13.19 -0.79 36.91
C LYS A 61 -13.89 0.42 37.46
N ILE A 62 -14.38 1.25 36.55
CA ILE A 62 -15.33 2.31 36.81
C ILE A 62 -16.68 1.66 37.11
N VAL A 63 -17.17 1.84 38.33
CA VAL A 63 -18.46 1.30 38.79
C VAL A 63 -19.52 2.38 38.77
N ARG A 64 -20.65 2.12 38.08
CA ARG A 64 -21.77 3.07 37.94
C ARG A 64 -22.28 3.62 39.28
N SER A 65 -22.36 2.77 40.29
CA SER A 65 -22.83 3.18 41.62
C SER A 65 -21.89 4.17 42.30
N GLN A 66 -20.58 4.06 42.07
CA GLN A 66 -19.59 5.00 42.62
C GLN A 66 -19.71 6.36 41.95
N ILE A 67 -19.82 6.40 40.62
CA ILE A 67 -20.01 7.64 39.86
C ILE A 67 -21.34 8.30 40.25
N SER A 68 -22.41 7.51 40.35
CA SER A 68 -23.73 8.00 40.75
C SER A 68 -23.72 8.59 42.16
N ASN A 69 -23.10 7.89 43.12
CA ASN A 69 -22.98 8.37 44.50
C ASN A 69 -22.19 9.68 44.61
N ARG A 70 -21.13 9.88 43.83
CA ARG A 70 -20.34 11.13 43.85
C ARG A 70 -21.13 12.34 43.37
N LEU A 71 -22.02 12.13 42.40
CA LEU A 71 -22.88 13.18 41.86
C LEU A 71 -24.22 13.30 42.60
N ASN A 72 -24.42 12.56 43.70
CA ASN A 72 -25.70 12.46 44.42
C ASN A 72 -26.88 12.06 43.52
N LEU A 73 -26.62 11.16 42.56
CA LEU A 73 -27.61 10.59 41.65
C LEU A 73 -27.91 9.14 42.06
N ASN A 74 -29.12 8.67 41.75
CA ASN A 74 -29.48 7.27 41.96
C ASN A 74 -28.75 6.38 40.93
N ASP A 75 -28.26 5.21 41.32
CA ASP A 75 -27.59 4.26 40.41
C ASP A 75 -28.44 3.89 39.18
N SER A 76 -29.77 3.88 39.33
CA SER A 76 -30.73 3.66 38.24
C SER A 76 -30.70 4.74 37.16
N TYR A 77 -29.98 5.84 37.38
CA TYR A 77 -29.86 6.95 36.46
C TYR A 77 -28.92 6.62 35.29
N ILE A 78 -27.81 5.89 35.53
CA ILE A 78 -26.83 5.50 34.50
C ILE A 78 -27.21 4.13 33.91
N THR A 79 -28.25 4.12 33.10
CA THR A 79 -28.69 2.92 32.37
C THR A 79 -28.54 3.11 30.87
N HIS A 80 -28.28 2.00 30.16
CA HIS A 80 -28.22 1.97 28.70
C HIS A 80 -29.44 2.62 28.03
N ARG A 81 -30.62 2.58 28.66
CA ARG A 81 -31.85 3.18 28.12
C ARG A 81 -31.92 4.71 28.26
N ARG A 82 -31.33 5.28 29.31
CA ARG A 82 -31.45 6.73 29.62
C ARG A 82 -30.27 7.54 29.12
N PHE A 83 -29.06 7.00 29.26
CA PHE A 83 -27.82 7.62 28.80
C PHE A 83 -26.96 6.56 28.09
N PRO A 84 -27.32 6.17 26.85
CA PRO A 84 -26.61 5.15 26.10
C PRO A 84 -25.13 5.53 25.90
N CYS A 85 -24.85 6.79 25.57
CA CYS A 85 -23.49 7.29 25.34
C CYS A 85 -22.61 7.17 26.60
N VAL A 86 -23.11 7.61 27.76
CA VAL A 86 -22.42 7.49 29.05
C VAL A 86 -22.16 6.02 29.42
N HIS A 87 -23.14 5.15 29.16
CA HIS A 87 -22.99 3.73 29.44
C HIS A 87 -21.90 3.09 28.57
N GLN A 88 -21.92 3.39 27.28
CA GLN A 88 -20.92 2.93 26.32
C GLN A 88 -19.52 3.45 26.68
N GLU A 89 -19.41 4.69 27.15
CA GLU A 89 -18.13 5.25 27.58
C GLU A 89 -17.56 4.51 28.79
N ILE A 90 -18.40 4.16 29.78
CA ILE A 90 -17.97 3.35 30.92
C ILE A 90 -17.45 1.98 30.46
N GLU A 91 -18.12 1.34 29.50
CA GLU A 91 -17.66 0.06 28.95
C GLU A 91 -16.34 0.19 28.18
N SER A 92 -16.23 1.24 27.34
CA SER A 92 -15.03 1.59 26.58
C SER A 92 -13.82 1.83 27.50
N GLN A 93 -13.97 2.70 28.49
CA GLN A 93 -12.90 2.98 29.46
C GLN A 93 -12.54 1.74 30.28
N ASN A 94 -13.51 0.92 30.69
CA ASN A 94 -13.23 -0.32 31.41
C ASN A 94 -12.46 -1.34 30.56
N ALA A 95 -12.76 -1.44 29.26
CA ALA A 95 -12.00 -2.27 28.34
C ALA A 95 -10.55 -1.77 28.20
N ARG A 96 -10.38 -0.46 28.00
CA ARG A 96 -9.06 0.20 27.91
C ARG A 96 -8.22 -0.01 29.16
N LEU A 97 -8.81 0.15 30.35
CA LEU A 97 -8.12 -0.03 31.63
C LEU A 97 -7.69 -1.50 31.87
N GLU A 98 -8.54 -2.47 31.51
CA GLU A 98 -8.20 -3.89 31.67
C GLU A 98 -7.09 -4.31 30.68
N GLU A 99 -7.10 -3.79 29.45
CA GLU A 99 -6.04 -4.01 28.47
C GLU A 99 -4.70 -3.42 28.95
N LEU A 100 -4.71 -2.18 29.45
CA LEU A 100 -3.54 -1.52 30.02
C LEU A 100 -2.96 -2.34 31.17
N TYR A 101 -3.82 -2.77 32.11
CA TYR A 101 -3.38 -3.58 33.24
C TYR A 101 -2.80 -4.93 32.79
N CYS A 102 -3.45 -5.63 31.86
CA CYS A 102 -2.95 -6.89 31.31
C CYS A 102 -1.57 -6.71 30.65
N THR A 103 -1.37 -5.62 29.91
CA THR A 103 -0.10 -5.31 29.24
C THR A 103 1.02 -5.08 30.24
N ILE A 104 0.79 -4.27 31.27
CA ILE A 104 1.79 -4.03 32.33
C ILE A 104 2.07 -5.31 33.12
N GLN A 105 1.05 -6.11 33.40
CA GLN A 105 1.21 -7.35 34.16
C GLN A 105 1.97 -8.42 33.35
N LYS A 106 1.76 -8.53 32.03
CA LYS A 106 2.57 -9.39 31.15
C LYS A 106 4.05 -9.01 31.22
N VAL A 107 4.38 -7.73 31.10
CA VAL A 107 5.76 -7.24 31.22
C VAL A 107 6.37 -7.54 32.59
N ARG A 108 5.59 -7.43 33.67
CA ARG A 108 6.04 -7.78 35.04
C ARG A 108 6.26 -9.28 35.21
N ASN A 109 5.34 -10.11 34.72
CA ASN A 109 5.46 -11.55 34.81
C ASN A 109 6.64 -12.05 33.97
N ASP A 110 6.88 -11.47 32.80
CA ASP A 110 8.05 -11.77 31.96
C ASP A 110 9.37 -11.40 32.66
N LYS A 111 9.39 -10.29 33.43
CA LYS A 111 10.55 -9.93 34.25
C LYS A 111 10.77 -10.89 35.42
N ASN A 112 9.70 -11.38 36.04
CA ASN A 112 9.77 -12.30 37.18
C ASN A 112 10.01 -13.76 36.77
N HIS A 113 9.70 -14.16 35.52
CA HIS A 113 9.91 -15.52 35.01
C HIS A 113 11.22 -15.69 34.24
N LYS A 114 11.91 -14.60 33.90
CA LYS A 114 13.29 -14.70 33.42
C LYS A 114 14.22 -14.87 34.62
N LYS A 115 14.65 -16.11 34.86
CA LYS A 115 15.88 -16.35 35.64
C LYS A 115 16.94 -15.38 35.09
N SER A 116 17.63 -14.66 35.97
CA SER A 116 18.79 -13.84 35.57
C SER A 116 19.69 -14.68 34.66
N LEU A 117 20.30 -14.09 33.65
CA LEU A 117 21.16 -14.82 32.69
C LEU A 117 22.23 -15.67 33.41
N THR A 118 22.67 -15.21 34.57
CA THR A 118 23.63 -15.85 35.48
C THR A 118 23.08 -17.06 36.25
N GLN A 119 21.76 -17.26 36.28
CA GLN A 119 21.06 -18.33 37.00
C GLN A 119 20.39 -19.34 36.06
N MET A 120 20.46 -19.12 34.75
CA MET A 120 19.93 -20.06 33.75
C MET A 120 20.85 -21.27 33.62
N THR A 121 20.28 -22.47 33.57
CA THR A 121 21.04 -23.67 33.23
C THR A 121 21.36 -23.67 31.73
N LYS A 122 22.35 -24.47 31.29
CA LYS A 122 22.67 -24.62 29.86
C LYS A 122 21.44 -24.99 29.01
N ALA A 123 20.55 -25.82 29.54
CA ALA A 123 19.32 -26.21 28.87
C ALA A 123 18.34 -25.03 28.73
N ASP A 124 18.19 -24.21 29.78
CA ASP A 124 17.36 -23.00 29.77
C ASP A 124 17.91 -21.95 28.78
N LEU A 125 19.23 -21.83 28.67
CA LEU A 125 19.87 -20.95 27.68
C LEU A 125 19.60 -21.43 26.25
N ILE A 126 19.70 -22.73 25.99
CA ILE A 126 19.44 -23.30 24.66
C ILE A 126 17.98 -23.09 24.25
N SER A 127 17.03 -23.30 25.18
CA SER A 127 15.61 -23.07 24.89
C SER A 127 15.31 -21.59 24.65
N GLU A 128 15.91 -20.68 25.42
CA GLU A 128 15.74 -19.24 25.24
C GLU A 128 16.35 -18.76 23.92
N VAL A 129 17.53 -19.26 23.53
CA VAL A 129 18.12 -18.98 22.21
C VAL A 129 17.20 -19.44 21.09
N ARG A 130 16.64 -20.65 21.17
CA ARG A 130 15.69 -21.15 20.16
C ARG A 130 14.41 -20.30 20.10
N ARG A 131 13.90 -19.88 21.26
CA ARG A 131 12.72 -19.01 21.36
C ARG A 131 12.98 -17.65 20.71
N LEU A 132 14.14 -17.05 20.99
CA LEU A 132 14.57 -15.78 20.40
C LEU A 132 14.83 -15.91 18.90
N GLN A 133 15.45 -17.00 18.45
CA GLN A 133 15.62 -17.29 17.01
C GLN A 133 14.27 -17.39 16.30
N LYS A 134 13.29 -18.05 16.92
CA LYS A 134 11.93 -18.11 16.37
C LYS A 134 11.29 -16.72 16.31
N GLN A 135 11.39 -15.92 17.37
CA GLN A 135 10.89 -14.54 17.37
C GLN A 135 11.52 -13.66 16.29
N ILE A 136 12.84 -13.77 16.10
CA ILE A 136 13.54 -13.06 15.02
C ILE A 136 13.00 -13.50 13.67
N SER A 137 12.84 -14.81 13.46
CA SER A 137 12.28 -15.33 12.22
C SER A 137 10.85 -14.85 11.99
N ASP A 138 10.00 -14.81 13.02
CA ASP A 138 8.63 -14.31 12.91
C ASP A 138 8.62 -12.82 12.52
N PHE A 139 9.50 -11.99 13.11
CA PHE A 139 9.66 -10.59 12.72
C PHE A 139 10.19 -10.39 11.30
N ASP A 140 11.11 -11.24 10.84
CA ASP A 140 11.61 -11.20 9.46
C ASP A 140 10.48 -11.48 8.46
N HIS A 141 9.62 -12.47 8.73
CA HIS A 141 8.47 -12.77 7.88
C HIS A 141 7.47 -11.61 7.86
N GLU A 142 7.20 -10.98 9.02
CA GLU A 142 6.32 -9.82 9.11
C GLU A 142 6.88 -8.61 8.33
N LEU A 143 8.19 -8.35 8.45
CA LEU A 143 8.87 -7.31 7.70
C LEU A 143 8.79 -7.54 6.19
N ILE A 144 9.03 -8.78 5.73
CA ILE A 144 8.91 -9.15 4.32
C ILE A 144 7.46 -8.93 3.84
N ALA A 145 6.46 -9.36 4.61
CA ALA A 145 5.05 -9.18 4.26
C ALA A 145 4.69 -7.69 4.12
N LEU A 146 5.18 -6.85 5.05
CA LEU A 146 4.98 -5.40 5.00
C LEU A 146 5.63 -4.77 3.76
N GLN A 147 6.86 -5.18 3.43
CA GLN A 147 7.57 -4.70 2.25
C GLN A 147 6.86 -5.10 0.96
N VAL A 148 6.39 -6.35 0.85
CA VAL A 148 5.60 -6.83 -0.30
C VAL A 148 4.30 -6.03 -0.44
N THR A 149 3.59 -5.81 0.67
CA THR A 149 2.36 -5.00 0.67
C THR A 149 2.63 -3.58 0.18
N LYS A 150 3.70 -2.94 0.66
CA LYS A 150 4.11 -1.61 0.20
C LYS A 150 4.45 -1.59 -1.30
N ILE A 151 5.10 -2.63 -1.83
CA ILE A 151 5.38 -2.75 -3.27
C ILE A 151 4.09 -2.87 -4.07
N ILE A 152 3.12 -3.65 -3.59
CA ILE A 152 1.79 -3.77 -4.18
C ILE A 152 1.05 -2.42 -4.14
N ASP A 153 0.99 -1.77 -2.98
CA ASP A 153 0.32 -0.47 -2.78
C ASP A 153 0.95 0.64 -3.62
N SER A 154 2.27 0.60 -3.81
CA SER A 154 2.98 1.52 -4.69
C SER A 154 2.65 1.32 -6.18
N GLY A 155 1.89 0.28 -6.53
CA GLY A 155 1.49 -0.04 -7.89
C GLY A 155 2.67 -0.47 -8.78
N LEU A 156 3.86 -0.71 -8.22
CA LEU A 156 5.07 -1.04 -8.98
C LEU A 156 4.87 -2.29 -9.84
N VAL A 157 4.19 -3.30 -9.29
CA VAL A 157 3.84 -4.54 -10.01
C VAL A 157 2.92 -4.24 -11.20
N SER A 158 1.91 -3.38 -11.00
CA SER A 158 0.98 -2.98 -12.07
C SER A 158 1.68 -2.14 -13.14
N ILE A 159 2.61 -1.26 -12.76
CA ILE A 159 3.41 -0.44 -13.67
C ILE A 159 4.32 -1.33 -14.52
N GLN A 160 5.04 -2.26 -13.90
CA GLN A 160 5.91 -3.21 -14.61
C GLN A 160 5.10 -4.12 -15.55
N HIS A 161 3.96 -4.64 -15.10
CA HIS A 161 3.08 -5.44 -15.93
C HIS A 161 2.56 -4.66 -17.15
N ARG A 162 2.13 -3.40 -16.95
CA ARG A 162 1.68 -2.53 -18.03
C ARG A 162 2.80 -2.20 -19.02
N ALA A 163 4.01 -1.93 -18.54
CA ALA A 163 5.17 -1.68 -19.39
C ALA A 163 5.52 -2.91 -20.25
N GLY A 164 5.46 -4.11 -19.66
CA GLY A 164 5.65 -5.38 -20.37
C GLY A 164 4.62 -5.59 -21.49
N LEU A 165 3.34 -5.36 -21.20
CA LEU A 165 2.27 -5.44 -22.21
C LEU A 165 2.46 -4.43 -23.35
N ASN A 166 2.81 -3.19 -23.03
CA ASN A 166 3.06 -2.16 -24.05
C ASN A 166 4.24 -2.55 -24.96
N THR A 167 5.29 -3.13 -24.39
CA THR A 167 6.46 -3.60 -25.16
C THR A 167 6.08 -4.76 -26.09
N LEU A 168 5.23 -5.68 -25.62
CA LEU A 168 4.74 -6.79 -26.44
C LEU A 168 3.85 -6.29 -27.59
N ASN A 169 2.95 -5.36 -27.31
CA ASN A 169 2.09 -4.74 -28.33
C ASN A 169 2.91 -4.01 -29.40
N GLN A 170 3.92 -3.23 -29.00
CA GLN A 170 4.84 -2.56 -29.93
C GLN A 170 5.60 -3.56 -30.80
N ARG A 171 6.04 -4.70 -30.25
CA ARG A 171 6.69 -5.76 -31.03
C ARG A 171 5.74 -6.35 -32.07
N LEU A 172 4.50 -6.66 -31.68
CA LEU A 172 3.50 -7.20 -32.59
C LEU A 172 3.17 -6.21 -33.72
N GLU A 173 3.07 -4.92 -33.40
CA GLU A 173 2.82 -3.88 -34.39
C GLU A 173 4.01 -3.71 -35.34
N ASN A 174 5.24 -3.74 -34.82
CA ASN A 174 6.45 -3.74 -35.65
C ASN A 174 6.49 -4.95 -36.59
N GLU A 175 6.14 -6.15 -36.13
CA GLU A 175 6.07 -7.34 -37.00
C GLU A 175 5.03 -7.17 -38.11
N LYS A 176 3.87 -6.57 -37.83
CA LYS A 176 2.87 -6.26 -38.86
C LYS A 176 3.40 -5.27 -39.88
N LEU A 177 4.05 -4.20 -39.42
CA LEU A 177 4.65 -3.19 -40.30
C LEU A 177 5.76 -3.79 -41.16
N ILE A 178 6.60 -4.67 -40.61
CA ILE A 178 7.64 -5.38 -41.36
C ILE A 178 7.02 -6.23 -42.48
N ARG A 179 5.93 -6.97 -42.20
CA ARG A 179 5.23 -7.75 -43.24
C ARG A 179 4.65 -6.85 -44.33
N GLN A 180 3.98 -5.77 -43.95
CA GLN A 180 3.44 -4.79 -44.91
C GLN A 180 4.53 -4.17 -45.78
N ILE A 181 5.70 -3.87 -45.21
CA ILE A 181 6.85 -3.37 -45.97
C ILE A 181 7.34 -4.42 -46.97
N ALA A 182 7.43 -5.69 -46.56
CA ALA A 182 7.82 -6.78 -47.45
C ALA A 182 6.84 -6.93 -48.63
N ASP A 183 5.53 -6.93 -48.36
CA ASP A 183 4.49 -7.02 -49.39
C ASP A 183 4.57 -5.83 -50.37
N LEU A 184 4.78 -4.60 -49.86
CA LEU A 184 4.92 -3.41 -50.70
C LEU A 184 6.19 -3.45 -51.56
N ILE A 185 7.29 -4.02 -51.05
CA ILE A 185 8.52 -4.20 -51.82
C ILE A 185 8.29 -5.19 -52.97
N GLU A 186 7.58 -6.30 -52.73
CA GLU A 186 7.23 -7.26 -53.79
C GLU A 186 6.37 -6.62 -54.89
N VAL A 187 5.31 -5.90 -54.50
CA VAL A 187 4.44 -5.19 -55.46
C VAL A 187 5.23 -4.15 -56.25
N ARG A 188 6.10 -3.39 -55.59
CA ARG A 188 6.96 -2.41 -56.27
C ARG A 188 7.86 -3.08 -57.30
N HIS A 189 8.51 -4.19 -56.95
CA HIS A 189 9.38 -4.91 -57.89
C HIS A 189 8.62 -5.45 -59.10
N ALA A 190 7.42 -6.01 -58.90
CA ALA A 190 6.56 -6.45 -60.00
C ALA A 190 6.19 -5.29 -60.94
N LEU A 191 5.81 -4.13 -60.39
CA LEU A 191 5.50 -2.93 -61.18
C LEU A 191 6.71 -2.37 -61.93
N GLU A 192 7.91 -2.42 -61.32
CA GLU A 192 9.15 -2.02 -61.99
C GLU A 192 9.48 -2.93 -63.18
N GLU A 193 9.24 -4.24 -63.04
CA GLU A 193 9.41 -5.21 -64.12
C GLU A 193 8.41 -4.98 -65.25
N GLU A 194 7.11 -4.82 -64.93
CA GLU A 194 6.06 -4.48 -65.91
C GLU A 194 6.37 -3.19 -66.66
N LEU A 195 6.82 -2.15 -65.94
CA LEU A 195 7.20 -0.87 -66.54
C LEU A 195 8.39 -1.04 -67.50
N SER A 196 9.39 -1.83 -67.15
CA SER A 196 10.53 -2.13 -68.02
C SER A 196 10.09 -2.85 -69.29
N GLN A 197 9.22 -3.85 -69.17
CA GLN A 197 8.67 -4.58 -70.32
C GLN A 197 7.89 -3.66 -71.25
N GLU A 198 7.10 -2.73 -70.70
CA GLU A 198 6.34 -1.75 -71.49
C GLU A 198 7.24 -0.71 -72.18
N ILE A 199 8.33 -0.27 -71.53
CA ILE A 199 9.35 0.59 -72.16
C ILE A 199 9.98 -0.11 -73.36
N ASP A 200 10.38 -1.37 -73.22
CA ASP A 200 10.99 -2.13 -74.32
C ASP A 200 9.98 -2.41 -75.44
N ARG A 201 8.72 -2.70 -75.11
CA ARG A 201 7.64 -2.83 -76.08
C ARG A 201 7.43 -1.54 -76.88
N ARG A 202 7.39 -0.38 -76.21
CA ARG A 202 7.28 0.93 -76.88
C ARG A 202 8.45 1.19 -77.82
N ARG A 203 9.67 0.90 -77.39
CA ARG A 203 10.87 1.02 -78.25
C ARG A 203 10.76 0.16 -79.52
N MET A 204 10.29 -1.08 -79.39
CA MET A 204 10.10 -1.97 -80.54
C MET A 204 9.05 -1.43 -81.51
N LEU A 205 7.92 -0.93 -81.00
CA LEU A 205 6.88 -0.30 -81.82
C LEU A 205 7.36 0.98 -82.50
N GLU A 206 8.16 1.81 -81.81
CA GLU A 206 8.78 3.00 -82.41
C GLU A 206 9.71 2.63 -83.56
N ILE A 207 10.56 1.61 -83.39
CA ILE A 207 11.43 1.09 -84.46
C ILE A 207 10.60 0.61 -85.65
N GLU A 208 9.49 -0.09 -85.40
CA GLU A 208 8.61 -0.59 -86.45
C GLU A 208 7.88 0.55 -87.20
N LEU A 209 7.38 1.56 -86.48
CA LEU A 209 6.79 2.76 -87.07
C LEU A 209 7.79 3.52 -87.94
N ILE A 210 9.05 3.66 -87.51
CA ILE A 210 10.11 4.27 -88.32
C ILE A 210 10.33 3.47 -89.62
N LYS A 211 10.41 2.15 -89.54
CA LYS A 211 10.55 1.27 -90.72
C LYS A 211 9.37 1.42 -91.69
N LEU A 212 8.15 1.44 -91.18
CA LEU A 212 6.93 1.59 -91.99
C LEU A 212 6.85 2.97 -92.66
N ARG A 213 7.18 4.06 -91.94
CA ARG A 213 7.27 5.41 -92.52
C ARG A 213 8.32 5.49 -93.63
N GLY A 214 9.50 4.91 -93.42
CA GLY A 214 10.54 4.83 -94.45
C GLY A 214 10.07 4.11 -95.71
N LYS A 215 9.37 2.98 -95.58
CA LYS A 215 8.78 2.25 -96.71
C LYS A 215 7.70 3.06 -97.45
N SER A 216 6.84 3.77 -96.71
CA SER A 216 5.79 4.61 -97.29
C SER A 216 6.34 5.81 -98.08
N GLN A 217 7.44 6.43 -97.62
CA GLN A 217 8.08 7.54 -98.33
C GLN A 217 8.77 7.10 -99.63
N VAL A 218 9.31 5.88 -99.66
CA VAL A 218 9.90 5.29 -100.88
C VAL A 218 8.81 4.93 -101.90
N SER A 219 7.64 4.46 -101.44
CA SER A 219 6.50 4.13 -102.32
C SER A 219 5.83 5.36 -102.95
N THR A 220 5.95 6.56 -102.37
CA THR A 220 5.44 7.81 -102.96
C THR A 220 6.40 8.46 -103.96
N LEU A 221 7.66 8.02 -104.00
CA LEU A 221 8.67 8.53 -104.94
C LEU A 221 8.75 7.76 -106.26
N TYR A 222 7.97 6.68 -106.41
CA TYR A 222 7.77 5.95 -107.66
C TYR A 222 6.27 5.69 -107.83
N PRO A 223 5.53 6.47 -108.64
CA PRO A 223 4.19 6.07 -109.04
C PRO A 223 4.28 4.83 -109.93
N PRO A 224 3.27 3.94 -109.94
CA PRO A 224 3.26 2.81 -110.85
C PRO A 224 3.20 3.34 -112.28
N GLU A 225 4.12 2.90 -113.13
CA GLU A 225 3.98 3.01 -114.58
C GLU A 225 2.67 2.29 -114.96
N VAL A 226 1.71 3.07 -115.46
CA VAL A 226 0.45 2.58 -116.03
C VAL A 226 0.71 2.41 -117.53
N ASP A 227 0.59 1.15 -117.98
CA ASP A 227 0.55 0.62 -119.35
C ASP A 227 1.58 1.13 -120.39
#